data_AF-A0A532UR15-F1
#
_entry.id   AF-A0A532UR15-F1
#
_cell.length_a   1.000
_cell.length_b   1.000
_cell.length_c   1.000
_cell.angle_alpha   90.00
_cell.angle_beta   90.00
_cell.angle_gamma   90.00
#
_symmetry.space_group_name_H-M   'P 1'
#
loop_
_entity.id
_entity.type
_entity.pdbx_description
1 polymer ?
#
loop_
_entity_poly.entity_id
_entity_poly.type
_entity_poly.pdbx_seq_one_letter_code
_entity_poly.pdbx_strand_id
1 'polypeptide(L)'
;MSETKVLLHAYYEVLHERLEAQKELLAGRIEELLAEEVAARGFEDFDEEKYAAYRDACLAFVDERAETYNPIGIQYLYGRDRAKDAFELELQLDWYDSRAEFEALVEAARAKAQDVSEQSLRPLAEELIEEVGVFPDKSIIAAYQAKPALNKLPDYIVARTIEEIIV
;
A
#
# COMPACT_ATOMS: atom_id res chain seq x y z
N MET A 1 13.60 -19.53 8.75
CA MET A 1 13.03 -18.35 8.09
C MET A 1 14.10 -17.85 7.13
N SER A 2 13.84 -17.61 5.84
CA SER A 2 14.88 -17.12 4.92
C SER A 2 15.17 -15.65 5.18
N GLU A 3 16.39 -15.18 4.92
CA GLU A 3 16.80 -13.77 5.09
C GLU A 3 15.86 -12.80 4.33
N THR A 4 15.40 -13.20 3.15
CA THR A 4 14.36 -12.47 2.40
C THR A 4 13.07 -12.28 3.20
N LYS A 5 12.61 -13.30 3.93
CA LYS A 5 11.39 -13.19 4.76
C LYS A 5 11.60 -12.24 5.94
N VAL A 6 12.80 -12.21 6.50
CA VAL A 6 13.16 -11.28 7.59
C VAL A 6 13.18 -9.84 7.06
N LEU A 7 13.78 -9.61 5.89
CA LEU A 7 13.79 -8.28 5.27
C LEU A 7 12.38 -7.81 4.87
N LEU A 8 11.55 -8.69 4.30
CA LEU A 8 10.15 -8.36 3.99
C LEU A 8 9.35 -8.04 5.26
N HIS A 9 9.60 -8.72 6.38
CA HIS A 9 8.96 -8.40 7.66
C HIS A 9 9.36 -7.00 8.15
N ALA A 10 10.66 -6.68 8.10
CA ALA A 10 11.16 -5.35 8.43
C ALA A 10 10.60 -4.26 7.49
N TYR A 11 10.43 -4.55 6.20
CA TYR A 11 9.77 -3.67 5.23
C TYR A 11 8.35 -3.29 5.68
N TYR A 12 7.50 -4.27 6.01
CA TYR A 12 6.14 -3.98 6.48
C TYR A 12 6.11 -3.29 7.85
N GLU A 13 7.04 -3.63 8.74
CA GLU A 13 7.17 -2.95 10.03
C GLU A 13 7.50 -1.46 9.87
N VAL A 14 8.47 -1.12 9.02
CA VAL A 14 8.82 0.28 8.72
C VAL A 14 7.64 1.01 8.08
N LEU A 15 6.92 0.38 7.16
CA LEU A 15 5.71 0.97 6.57
C LEU A 15 4.63 1.26 7.61
N HIS A 16 4.37 0.29 8.50
CA HIS A 16 3.42 0.47 9.60
C HIS A 16 3.83 1.64 10.51
N GLU A 17 5.11 1.70 10.93
CA GLU A 17 5.63 2.82 11.73
C GLU A 17 5.44 4.18 11.03
N ARG A 18 5.79 4.26 9.74
CA ARG A 18 5.66 5.50 8.96
C ARG A 18 4.20 5.93 8.80
N LEU A 19 3.29 4.99 8.54
CA LEU A 19 1.86 5.27 8.40
C LEU A 19 1.27 5.80 9.71
N GLU A 20 1.53 5.11 10.83
CA GLU A 20 1.06 5.54 12.15
C GLU A 20 1.60 6.91 12.53
N ALA A 21 2.88 7.19 12.25
CA ALA A 21 3.51 8.47 12.56
C ALA A 21 2.98 9.64 11.71
N GLN A 22 2.45 9.38 10.52
CA GLN A 22 2.07 10.41 9.54
C GLN A 22 0.56 10.48 9.27
N LYS A 23 -0.29 9.85 10.11
CA LYS A 23 -1.76 9.81 9.93
C LYS A 23 -2.40 11.17 9.67
N GLU A 24 -2.01 12.19 10.43
CA GLU A 24 -2.57 13.54 10.26
C GLU A 24 -2.18 14.16 8.90
N LEU A 25 -0.95 13.91 8.44
CA LEU A 25 -0.47 14.40 7.14
C LEU A 25 -1.16 13.67 5.99
N LEU A 26 -1.34 12.35 6.12
CA LEU A 26 -2.10 11.53 5.16
C LEU A 26 -3.54 12.02 5.05
N ALA A 27 -4.21 12.28 6.18
CA ALA A 27 -5.59 12.76 6.20
C ALA A 27 -5.75 14.10 5.48
N GLY A 28 -4.85 15.06 5.74
CA GLY A 28 -4.86 16.36 5.04
C GLY A 28 -4.66 16.20 3.54
N ARG A 29 -3.70 15.34 3.13
CA ARG A 29 -3.41 15.13 1.70
C ARG A 29 -4.51 14.36 0.98
N ILE A 30 -5.21 13.45 1.65
CA ILE A 30 -6.40 12.76 1.13
C ILE A 30 -7.48 13.77 0.76
N GLU A 31 -7.74 14.74 1.62
CA GLU A 31 -8.74 15.77 1.33
C GLU A 31 -8.36 16.59 0.08
N GLU A 32 -7.10 17.01 -0.03
CA GLU A 32 -6.63 17.75 -1.20
C GLU A 32 -6.75 16.92 -2.49
N LEU A 33 -6.21 15.69 -2.49
CA LEU A 33 -6.22 14.81 -3.66
C LEU A 33 -7.64 14.42 -4.09
N LEU A 34 -8.54 14.18 -3.13
CA LEU A 34 -9.93 13.86 -3.43
C LEU A 34 -10.61 15.03 -4.16
N ALA A 35 -10.43 16.26 -3.69
CA ALA A 35 -10.95 17.44 -4.36
C ALA A 35 -10.35 17.63 -5.76
N GLU A 36 -9.03 17.48 -5.89
CA GLU A 36 -8.31 17.57 -7.16
C GLU A 36 -8.84 16.55 -8.18
N GLU A 37 -8.96 15.28 -7.80
CA GLU A 37 -9.36 14.20 -8.71
C GLU A 37 -10.84 14.30 -9.09
N VAL A 38 -11.73 14.67 -8.15
CA VAL A 38 -13.16 14.90 -8.45
C VAL A 38 -13.32 16.03 -9.47
N ALA A 39 -12.60 17.14 -9.28
CA ALA A 39 -12.63 18.27 -10.21
C ALA A 39 -12.04 17.89 -11.58
N ALA A 40 -10.91 17.17 -11.60
CA ALA A 40 -10.23 16.78 -12.84
C ALA A 40 -11.04 15.79 -13.69
N ARG A 41 -11.77 14.86 -13.04
CA ARG A 41 -12.59 13.86 -13.72
C ARG A 41 -13.98 14.34 -14.09
N GLY A 42 -14.42 15.46 -13.50
CA GLY A 42 -15.74 16.01 -13.74
C GLY A 42 -16.84 15.04 -13.28
N PHE A 43 -16.66 14.37 -12.14
CA PHE A 43 -17.72 13.54 -11.58
C PHE A 43 -18.93 14.42 -11.26
N GLU A 44 -19.98 14.30 -12.07
CA GLU A 44 -21.24 15.02 -11.90
C GLU A 44 -21.93 14.57 -10.59
N ASP A 45 -22.70 15.48 -9.98
CA ASP A 45 -23.44 15.23 -8.72
C ASP A 45 -22.58 14.82 -7.51
N PHE A 46 -21.34 15.30 -7.41
CA PHE A 46 -20.50 15.12 -6.21
C PHE A 46 -20.78 16.22 -5.18
N ASP A 47 -21.85 16.04 -4.41
CA ASP A 47 -22.25 16.96 -3.34
C ASP A 47 -21.39 16.81 -2.07
N GLU A 48 -21.63 17.68 -1.09
CA GLU A 48 -20.89 17.70 0.18
C GLU A 48 -21.06 16.40 0.98
N GLU A 49 -22.22 15.74 0.89
CA GLU A 49 -22.48 14.48 1.59
C GLU A 49 -21.68 13.33 0.96
N LYS A 50 -21.67 13.20 -0.37
CA LYS A 50 -20.81 12.25 -1.07
C LYS A 50 -19.34 12.52 -0.81
N TYR A 51 -18.93 13.79 -0.79
CA TYR A 51 -17.57 14.15 -0.49
C TYR A 51 -17.14 13.68 0.89
N ALA A 52 -17.95 13.95 1.92
CA ALA A 52 -17.71 13.48 3.27
C ALA A 52 -17.64 11.93 3.34
N ALA A 53 -18.56 11.24 2.67
CA ALA A 53 -18.57 9.78 2.63
C ALA A 53 -17.31 9.19 1.96
N TYR A 54 -16.82 9.80 0.88
CA TYR A 54 -15.59 9.35 0.21
C TYR A 54 -14.35 9.67 1.04
N ARG A 55 -14.29 10.82 1.69
CA ARG A 55 -13.22 11.15 2.63
C ARG A 55 -13.17 10.12 3.76
N ASP A 56 -14.30 9.84 4.39
CA ASP A 56 -14.37 8.89 5.50
C ASP A 56 -13.99 7.46 5.05
N ALA A 57 -14.37 7.06 3.83
CA ALA A 57 -13.92 5.80 3.23
C ALA A 57 -12.39 5.77 3.02
N CYS A 58 -11.79 6.86 2.52
CA CYS A 58 -10.34 6.95 2.36
C CYS A 58 -9.62 6.82 3.72
N LEU A 59 -10.11 7.49 4.76
CA LEU A 59 -9.53 7.42 6.10
C LEU A 59 -9.64 6.00 6.69
N ALA A 60 -10.79 5.35 6.54
CA ALA A 60 -10.96 3.96 6.94
C ALA A 60 -9.98 3.02 6.21
N PHE A 61 -9.76 3.25 4.91
CA PHE A 61 -8.84 2.44 4.10
C PHE A 61 -7.37 2.65 4.51
N VAL A 62 -6.99 3.84 4.99
CA VAL A 62 -5.65 4.07 5.59
C VAL A 62 -5.49 3.22 6.84
N ASP A 63 -6.49 3.19 7.72
CA ASP A 63 -6.46 2.36 8.94
C ASP A 63 -6.42 0.86 8.59
N GLU A 64 -7.23 0.40 7.63
CA GLU A 64 -7.18 -0.97 7.12
C GLU A 64 -5.79 -1.33 6.56
N ARG A 65 -5.14 -0.39 5.87
CA ARG A 65 -3.80 -0.60 5.35
C ARG A 65 -2.75 -0.66 6.44
N ALA A 66 -2.83 0.22 7.44
CA ALA A 66 -1.94 0.20 8.59
C ALA A 66 -2.06 -1.14 9.35
N GLU A 67 -3.28 -1.67 9.52
CA GLU A 67 -3.52 -2.98 10.13
C GLU A 67 -3.00 -4.14 9.26
N THR A 68 -3.09 -4.02 7.93
CA THR A 68 -2.52 -5.02 7.01
C THR A 68 -1.00 -5.11 7.17
N TYR A 69 -0.32 -3.99 7.37
CA TYR A 69 1.13 -3.94 7.61
C TYR A 69 1.54 -4.25 9.04
N ASN A 70 0.58 -4.39 9.96
CA ASN A 70 0.85 -4.70 11.35
C ASN A 70 1.75 -5.95 11.46
N PRO A 71 2.93 -5.85 12.09
CA PRO A 71 3.91 -6.93 12.17
C PRO A 71 3.37 -8.24 12.77
N ILE A 72 2.29 -8.18 13.54
CA ILE A 72 1.61 -9.36 14.13
C ILE A 72 0.67 -10.01 13.10
N GLY A 73 -0.02 -9.21 12.27
CA GLY A 73 -0.93 -9.69 11.22
C GLY A 73 -0.20 -10.25 10.00
N ILE A 74 0.87 -9.58 9.57
CA ILE A 74 1.64 -9.94 8.36
C ILE A 74 2.32 -11.32 8.47
N GLN A 75 2.60 -11.79 9.69
CA GLN A 75 3.18 -13.11 9.95
C GLN A 75 2.27 -14.26 9.46
N TYR A 76 0.96 -14.03 9.36
CA TYR A 76 0.00 -15.02 8.87
C TYR A 76 -0.04 -15.12 7.33
N LEU A 77 0.30 -14.04 6.60
CA LEU A 77 0.37 -14.02 5.14
C LEU A 77 1.53 -14.88 4.61
N TYR A 78 2.69 -14.86 5.28
CA TYR A 78 3.92 -15.53 4.81
C TYR A 78 4.23 -16.88 5.46
N GLY A 79 3.34 -17.36 6.35
CA GLY A 79 3.63 -18.41 7.33
C GLY A 79 3.12 -19.83 7.04
N ARG A 80 2.22 -20.07 6.08
CA ARG A 80 1.65 -21.41 5.84
C ARG A 80 1.75 -21.85 4.38
N ASP A 81 2.13 -23.11 4.15
CA ASP A 81 2.19 -23.72 2.80
C ASP A 81 0.80 -23.83 2.11
N ARG A 82 -0.30 -23.68 2.88
CA ARG A 82 -1.68 -23.54 2.36
C ARG A 82 -2.07 -22.11 1.99
N ALA A 83 -1.19 -21.13 2.20
CA ALA A 83 -1.45 -19.70 1.96
C ALA A 83 -1.06 -19.26 0.55
N LYS A 84 -0.37 -20.07 -0.26
CA LYS A 84 0.00 -19.66 -1.62
C LYS A 84 -1.22 -19.35 -2.49
N ASP A 85 -2.18 -20.28 -2.55
CA ASP A 85 -3.37 -20.09 -3.40
C ASP A 85 -4.27 -18.96 -2.87
N ALA A 86 -4.37 -18.79 -1.54
CA ALA A 86 -5.13 -17.71 -0.92
C ALA A 86 -4.46 -16.34 -1.12
N PHE A 87 -3.13 -16.29 -1.00
CA PHE A 87 -2.33 -15.09 -1.24
C PHE A 87 -2.34 -14.72 -2.72
N GLU A 88 -2.21 -15.68 -3.64
CA GLU A 88 -2.35 -15.44 -5.09
C GLU A 88 -3.74 -14.92 -5.48
N LEU A 89 -4.79 -15.31 -4.75
CA LEU A 89 -6.13 -14.74 -4.88
C LEU A 89 -6.25 -13.34 -4.26
N GLU A 90 -5.57 -13.05 -3.14
CA GLU A 90 -5.47 -11.71 -2.56
C GLU A 90 -4.65 -10.74 -3.43
N LEU A 91 -3.65 -11.22 -4.19
CA LEU A 91 -2.96 -10.45 -5.23
C LEU A 91 -3.88 -10.06 -6.40
N GLN A 92 -5.05 -10.70 -6.47
CA GLN A 92 -6.14 -10.40 -7.40
C GLN A 92 -7.34 -9.83 -6.64
N LEU A 93 -7.13 -8.84 -5.75
CA LEU A 93 -8.24 -7.98 -5.28
C LEU A 93 -9.11 -7.66 -6.49
N ASP A 94 -10.43 -7.85 -6.42
CA ASP A 94 -11.38 -7.95 -7.56
C ASP A 94 -11.23 -6.88 -8.68
N TRP A 95 -10.50 -5.80 -8.43
CA TRP A 95 -10.29 -4.65 -9.29
C TRP A 95 -8.84 -4.42 -9.78
N TYR A 96 -7.84 -5.14 -9.24
CA TYR A 96 -6.40 -4.89 -9.39
C TYR A 96 -5.60 -6.20 -9.55
N ASP A 97 -4.60 -6.20 -10.41
CA ASP A 97 -3.63 -7.32 -10.54
C ASP A 97 -2.27 -6.85 -10.04
N SER A 98 -1.90 -7.25 -8.82
CA SER A 98 -0.66 -6.82 -8.16
C SER A 98 0.45 -7.86 -8.22
N ARG A 99 0.28 -8.94 -8.99
CA ARG A 99 1.27 -10.03 -9.09
C ARG A 99 2.64 -9.55 -9.56
N ALA A 100 2.67 -8.70 -10.60
CA ALA A 100 3.92 -8.17 -11.13
C ALA A 100 4.64 -7.26 -10.13
N GLU A 101 3.89 -6.47 -9.36
CA GLU A 101 4.44 -5.62 -8.30
C GLU A 101 4.98 -6.45 -7.13
N PHE A 102 4.24 -7.49 -6.74
CA PHE A 102 4.67 -8.40 -5.70
C PHE A 102 5.94 -9.17 -6.10
N GLU A 103 6.02 -9.67 -7.33
CA GLU A 103 7.21 -10.32 -7.86
C GLU A 103 8.42 -9.37 -7.82
N ALA A 104 8.23 -8.10 -8.21
CA ALA A 104 9.29 -7.09 -8.14
C ALA A 104 9.78 -6.84 -6.71
N LEU A 105 8.85 -6.71 -5.74
CA LEU A 105 9.18 -6.57 -4.32
C LEU A 105 9.99 -7.78 -3.81
N VAL A 106 9.56 -9.00 -4.13
CA VAL A 106 10.26 -10.21 -3.67
C VAL A 106 11.64 -10.33 -4.30
N GLU A 107 11.80 -10.04 -5.59
CA GLU A 107 13.10 -10.08 -6.25
C GLU A 107 14.07 -9.02 -5.72
N ALA A 108 13.61 -7.78 -5.50
CA ALA A 108 14.41 -6.73 -4.87
C ALA A 108 14.82 -7.11 -3.44
N ALA A 109 13.89 -7.65 -2.65
CA ALA A 109 14.19 -8.16 -1.32
C ALA A 109 15.20 -9.32 -1.35
N ARG A 110 15.12 -10.23 -2.33
CA ARG A 110 16.09 -11.33 -2.50
C ARG A 110 17.48 -10.83 -2.83
N ALA A 111 17.58 -9.83 -3.71
CA ALA A 111 18.86 -9.23 -4.08
C ALA A 111 19.55 -8.60 -2.86
N LYS A 112 18.79 -7.85 -2.04
CA LYS A 112 19.30 -7.20 -0.82
C LYS A 112 19.52 -8.16 0.35
N ALA A 113 18.81 -9.29 0.38
CA ALA A 113 18.89 -10.26 1.47
C ALA A 113 20.29 -10.90 1.63
N GLN A 114 21.11 -10.89 0.58
CA GLN A 114 22.46 -11.48 0.61
C GLN A 114 23.43 -10.75 1.57
N ASP A 115 23.12 -9.50 1.93
CA ASP A 115 23.93 -8.63 2.78
C ASP A 115 23.29 -8.37 4.17
N VAL A 116 22.32 -9.20 4.57
CA VAL A 116 21.56 -8.99 5.81
C VAL A 116 22.36 -9.38 7.05
N SER A 117 22.54 -8.40 7.92
CA SER A 117 22.88 -8.56 9.33
C SER A 117 21.77 -7.89 10.17
N GLU A 118 21.59 -8.27 11.43
CA GLU A 118 20.56 -7.64 12.29
C GLU A 118 20.72 -6.10 12.36
N GLN A 119 21.94 -5.58 12.24
CA GLN A 119 22.23 -4.15 12.27
C GLN A 119 21.92 -3.43 10.94
N SER A 120 21.76 -4.16 9.83
CA SER A 120 21.45 -3.59 8.51
C SER A 120 19.98 -3.74 8.10
N LEU A 121 19.14 -4.43 8.88
CA LEU A 121 17.75 -4.74 8.50
C LEU A 121 16.89 -3.51 8.23
N ARG A 122 16.87 -2.54 9.15
CA ARG A 122 16.04 -1.33 8.99
C ARG A 122 16.52 -0.47 7.81
N PRO A 123 17.83 -0.14 7.67
CA PRO A 123 18.33 0.56 6.48
C PRO A 123 17.97 -0.15 5.17
N LEU A 124 18.13 -1.48 5.09
CA LEU A 124 17.78 -2.24 3.89
C LEU A 124 16.28 -2.23 3.58
N ALA A 125 15.42 -2.21 4.62
CA ALA A 125 13.98 -2.08 4.46
C ALA A 125 13.60 -0.68 3.95
N GLU A 126 14.23 0.37 4.46
CA GLU A 126 14.05 1.74 3.99
C GLU A 126 14.48 1.90 2.53
N GLU A 127 15.65 1.37 2.15
CA GLU A 127 16.09 1.31 0.75
C GLU A 127 15.12 0.53 -0.14
N LEU A 128 14.55 -0.56 0.36
CA LEU A 128 13.57 -1.35 -0.38
C LEU A 128 12.29 -0.54 -0.63
N ILE A 129 11.81 0.22 0.36
CA ILE A 129 10.67 1.14 0.20
C ILE A 129 10.98 2.20 -0.86
N GLU A 130 12.16 2.83 -0.82
CA GLU A 130 12.58 3.82 -1.81
C GLU A 130 12.64 3.24 -3.24
N GLU A 131 13.11 1.99 -3.38
CA GLU A 131 13.27 1.33 -4.68
C GLU A 131 11.93 0.87 -5.27
N VAL A 132 11.11 0.17 -4.48
CA VAL A 132 9.91 -0.50 -5.00
C VAL A 132 8.59 0.12 -4.54
N GLY A 133 8.60 1.10 -3.64
CA GLY A 133 7.40 1.76 -3.12
C GLY A 133 6.67 0.91 -2.07
N VAL A 134 5.40 1.24 -1.85
CA VAL A 134 4.48 0.58 -0.94
C VAL A 134 3.60 -0.40 -1.71
N PHE A 135 3.78 -1.69 -1.49
CA PHE A 135 2.94 -2.70 -2.11
C PHE A 135 1.53 -2.73 -1.47
N PRO A 136 0.40 -2.78 -2.23
CA PRO A 136 0.27 -2.87 -3.70
C PRO A 136 -0.13 -1.55 -4.41
N ASP A 137 0.37 -0.40 -3.95
CA ASP A 137 -0.14 0.91 -4.36
C ASP A 137 0.14 1.25 -5.82
N LYS A 138 1.25 0.78 -6.40
CA LYS A 138 1.55 1.04 -7.82
C LYS A 138 0.53 0.36 -8.73
N SER A 139 0.10 -0.85 -8.39
CA SER A 139 -0.92 -1.59 -9.16
C SER A 139 -2.30 -0.94 -9.05
N ILE A 140 -2.67 -0.46 -7.85
CA ILE A 140 -3.91 0.29 -7.63
C ILE A 140 -3.92 1.57 -8.48
N ILE A 141 -2.83 2.35 -8.42
CA ILE A 141 -2.66 3.60 -9.16
C ILE A 141 -2.76 3.35 -10.67
N ALA A 142 -2.01 2.39 -11.19
CA ALA A 142 -1.99 2.08 -12.62
C ALA A 142 -3.36 1.62 -13.13
N ALA A 143 -4.04 0.75 -12.37
CA ALA A 143 -5.36 0.24 -12.73
C ALA A 143 -6.45 1.31 -12.69
N TYR A 144 -6.39 2.23 -11.72
CA TYR A 144 -7.29 3.38 -11.70
C TYR A 144 -7.02 4.31 -12.88
N GLN A 145 -5.76 4.65 -13.16
CA GLN A 145 -5.41 5.53 -14.27
C GLN A 145 -5.83 4.96 -15.64
N ALA A 146 -5.73 3.64 -15.81
CA ALA A 146 -6.17 2.96 -17.02
C ALA A 146 -7.70 3.00 -17.21
N LYS A 147 -8.47 2.95 -16.11
CA LYS A 147 -9.93 3.01 -16.15
C LYS A 147 -10.48 3.69 -14.88
N PRO A 148 -10.51 5.03 -14.84
CA PRO A 148 -11.00 5.77 -13.68
C PRO A 148 -12.48 5.48 -13.44
N ALA A 149 -12.83 5.24 -12.18
CA ALA A 149 -14.21 5.00 -11.78
C ALA A 149 -14.41 5.42 -10.33
N LEU A 150 -15.61 5.95 -10.01
CA LEU A 150 -15.95 6.42 -8.67
C LEU A 150 -15.74 5.33 -7.60
N ASN A 151 -16.15 4.09 -7.88
CA ASN A 151 -16.01 2.99 -6.92
C ASN A 151 -14.55 2.57 -6.64
N LYS A 152 -13.57 3.03 -7.45
CA LYS A 152 -12.14 2.82 -7.24
C LYS A 152 -11.42 4.05 -6.69
N LEU A 153 -12.12 5.18 -6.60
CA LEU A 153 -11.53 6.45 -6.24
C LEU A 153 -10.92 6.41 -4.82
N PRO A 154 -11.56 5.84 -3.78
CA PRO A 154 -10.96 5.79 -2.46
C PRO A 154 -9.61 5.03 -2.43
N ASP A 155 -9.54 3.84 -3.04
CA ASP A 155 -8.30 3.08 -3.14
C ASP A 155 -7.19 3.88 -3.85
N TYR A 156 -7.54 4.53 -4.96
CA TYR A 156 -6.59 5.35 -5.71
C TYR A 156 -6.06 6.52 -4.90
N ILE A 157 -6.94 7.26 -4.23
CA ILE A 157 -6.56 8.41 -3.40
C ILE A 157 -5.63 7.96 -2.27
N VAL A 158 -5.98 6.87 -1.59
CA VAL A 158 -5.13 6.30 -0.52
C VAL A 158 -3.78 5.86 -1.06
N ALA A 159 -3.75 5.08 -2.14
CA ALA A 159 -2.51 4.61 -2.76
C ALA A 159 -1.60 5.75 -3.20
N ARG A 160 -2.17 6.78 -3.84
CA ARG A 160 -1.44 8.01 -4.23
C ARG A 160 -0.88 8.74 -3.01
N THR A 161 -1.70 8.90 -1.98
CA THR A 161 -1.31 9.62 -0.76
C THR A 161 -0.15 8.92 -0.06
N ILE A 162 -0.23 7.59 0.08
CA ILE A 162 0.81 6.78 0.70
C ILE A 162 2.11 6.86 -0.10
N GLU A 163 2.05 6.69 -1.42
CA GLU A 163 3.23 6.82 -2.29
C GLU A 163 3.83 8.24 -2.26
N GLU A 164 3.04 9.29 -2.02
CA GLU A 164 3.52 10.68 -1.94
C GLU A 164 4.17 11.04 -0.59
N ILE A 165 3.77 10.38 0.51
CA ILE A 165 4.14 10.79 1.88
C ILE A 165 5.05 9.77 2.57
N ILE A 166 4.87 8.48 2.28
CA ILE A 166 5.52 7.39 3.02
C ILE A 166 6.78 6.89 2.33
N VAL A 167 6.85 7.00 0.99
CA VAL A 167 8.01 6.65 0.17
C VAL A 167 8.99 7.82 0.13
#